data_AF-Q4S437-F1
#
_entry.id   AF-Q4S437-F1
#
_cell.length_a   1.000
_cell.length_b   1.000
_cell.length_c   1.000
_cell.angle_alpha   90.00
_cell.angle_beta   90.00
_cell.angle_gamma   90.00
#
_symmetry.space_group_name_H-M   'P 1'
#
loop_
_entity.id
_entity.type
_entity.pdbx_description
1 polymer ?
#
loop_
_entity_poly.entity_id
_entity_poly.type
_entity_poly.pdbx_seq_one_letter_code
_entity_poly.pdbx_strand_id
1 'polypeptide(L)'
;MSLCDDTLLCNFPKCRTKLNGFAWVTACSHVFCDQHGSGEFSRSPAICPACSSALSGKLDIVRTELSPSEEYKAMVLAGLRPDIILDISTRALSFWSYQIHQERMYQEYSLTRAEAQLKQMEKVLTQQNQCRELELTAMKGEIASLKKVNNSKTIKYFVFCLKVDKQTLVILECFFKVMEDYKRKYSEVSERLMERNRQYQKLQGLYDSLRLRNMVV
;
A
#
# COMPACT_ATOMS: atom_id res chain seq x y z
N MET A 1 19.13 3.00 13.75
CA MET A 1 18.85 3.64 12.46
C MET A 1 19.69 2.92 11.42
N SER A 2 19.08 2.21 10.48
CA SER A 2 19.81 1.55 9.40
C SER A 2 20.55 2.62 8.61
N LEU A 3 21.88 2.58 8.60
CA LEU A 3 22.69 3.36 7.68
C LEU A 3 22.16 3.02 6.28
N CYS A 4 21.84 4.06 5.52
CA CYS A 4 21.45 3.94 4.12
C CYS A 4 22.51 3.08 3.44
N ASP A 5 22.08 2.04 2.74
CA ASP A 5 22.96 1.21 1.92
C ASP A 5 23.48 2.15 0.81
N ASP A 6 24.66 2.76 1.04
CA ASP A 6 25.29 3.79 0.19
C ASP A 6 25.68 3.15 -1.14
N THR A 7 24.67 2.93 -1.97
CA THR A 7 24.73 2.20 -3.22
C THR A 7 24.46 3.18 -4.35
N LEU A 8 25.27 3.11 -5.40
CA LEU A 8 25.02 3.90 -6.59
C LEU A 8 23.76 3.38 -7.28
N LEU A 9 22.89 4.31 -7.68
CA LEU A 9 21.69 4.01 -8.45
C LEU A 9 21.85 4.56 -9.87
N CYS A 10 21.29 3.84 -10.84
CA CYS A 10 21.24 4.31 -12.22
C CYS A 10 20.50 5.66 -12.30
N ASN A 11 21.17 6.69 -12.83
CA ASN A 11 20.59 8.02 -13.05
C ASN A 11 19.70 8.08 -14.31
N PHE A 12 19.52 6.98 -15.04
CA PHE A 12 18.57 6.95 -16.15
C PHE A 12 17.14 7.16 -15.64
N PRO A 13 16.33 8.03 -16.26
CA PRO A 13 14.96 8.28 -15.83
C PRO A 13 14.17 6.98 -15.65
N LYS A 14 13.57 6.80 -14.47
CA LYS A 14 12.74 5.63 -14.09
C LYS A 14 13.47 4.28 -13.91
N CYS A 15 14.79 4.17 -14.11
CA CYS A 15 15.50 2.90 -13.93
C CYS A 15 15.76 2.57 -12.46
N ARG A 16 16.39 3.49 -11.70
CA ARG A 16 16.69 3.39 -10.25
C ARG A 16 17.29 2.04 -9.79
N THR A 17 17.86 1.26 -10.70
CA THR A 17 18.47 -0.03 -10.39
C THR A 17 19.77 0.20 -9.62
N LYS A 18 20.00 -0.59 -8.57
CA LYS A 18 21.27 -0.64 -7.85
C LYS A 18 22.38 -1.08 -8.80
N LEU A 19 23.46 -0.31 -8.84
CA LEU A 19 24.59 -0.59 -9.71
C LEU A 19 25.56 -1.52 -9.00
N ASN A 20 25.81 -2.66 -9.62
CA ASN A 20 26.74 -3.68 -9.14
C ASN A 20 27.61 -4.14 -10.32
N GLY A 21 28.87 -4.48 -10.05
CA GLY A 21 29.81 -4.90 -11.09
C GLY A 21 30.27 -3.72 -11.93
N PHE A 22 29.68 -3.52 -13.13
CA PHE A 22 30.08 -2.44 -14.04
C PHE A 22 29.05 -1.31 -14.10
N ALA A 23 29.55 -0.09 -14.23
CA ALA A 23 28.73 1.09 -14.45
C ALA A 23 29.38 2.04 -15.48
N TRP A 24 28.55 2.83 -16.14
CA TRP A 24 28.98 3.87 -17.07
C TRP A 24 28.92 5.21 -16.36
N VAL A 25 30.08 5.84 -16.16
CA VAL A 25 30.23 7.14 -15.51
C VAL A 25 30.53 8.19 -16.58
N THR A 26 29.93 9.37 -16.42
CA THR A 26 30.10 10.50 -17.33
C THR A 26 30.85 11.65 -16.67
N ALA A 27 31.52 12.51 -17.45
CA ALA A 27 32.21 13.70 -16.94
C ALA A 27 31.28 14.69 -16.23
N CYS A 28 29.98 14.69 -16.57
CA CYS A 28 28.95 15.45 -15.87
C CYS A 28 28.49 14.79 -14.55
N SER A 29 29.26 13.81 -14.03
CA SER A 29 29.03 13.13 -12.76
C SER A 29 27.73 12.31 -12.68
N HIS A 30 27.16 11.88 -13.81
CA HIS A 30 26.07 10.91 -13.84
C HIS A 30 26.57 9.49 -14.09
N VAL A 31 25.88 8.51 -13.50
CA VAL A 31 26.20 7.09 -13.55
C VAL A 31 25.01 6.24 -14.02
N PHE A 32 25.28 5.25 -14.87
CA PHE A 32 24.27 4.44 -15.53
C PHE A 32 24.61 2.95 -15.45
N CYS A 33 23.58 2.09 -15.45
CA CYS A 33 23.77 0.65 -15.55
C CYS A 33 24.23 0.26 -16.96
N ASP A 34 24.75 -0.96 -17.10
CA ASP A 34 25.32 -1.43 -18.37
C ASP A 34 24.32 -1.40 -19.52
N GLN A 35 23.04 -1.71 -19.25
CA GLN A 35 21.96 -1.67 -20.24
C GLN A 35 21.75 -0.26 -20.81
N HIS A 36 21.66 0.77 -19.96
CA HIS A 36 21.44 2.14 -20.43
C HIS A 36 22.71 2.77 -20.99
N GLY A 37 23.87 2.49 -20.38
CA GLY A 37 25.15 3.00 -20.87
C GLY A 37 25.48 2.49 -22.27
N SER A 38 25.41 1.18 -22.49
CA SER A 38 25.64 0.59 -23.81
C SER A 38 24.62 1.05 -24.86
N GLY A 39 23.35 1.22 -24.49
CA GLY A 39 22.31 1.68 -25.41
C GLY A 39 22.45 3.14 -25.85
N GLU A 40 22.69 4.04 -24.90
CA GLU A 40 22.69 5.49 -25.15
C GLU A 40 24.05 6.00 -25.65
N PHE A 41 25.16 5.49 -25.11
CA PHE A 41 26.50 5.98 -25.43
C PHE A 41 27.14 5.34 -26.66
N SER A 42 26.49 4.34 -27.27
CA SER A 42 26.90 3.81 -28.58
C SER A 42 26.55 4.75 -29.74
N ARG A 43 25.73 5.78 -29.50
CA ARG A 43 25.27 6.73 -30.52
C ARG A 43 26.16 7.97 -30.54
N SER A 44 26.34 8.55 -31.73
CA SER A 44 27.05 9.82 -31.92
C SER A 44 26.10 10.89 -32.47
N PRO A 45 26.04 12.09 -31.86
CA PRO A 45 26.75 12.50 -30.65
C PRO A 45 26.19 11.82 -29.39
N ALA A 46 27.07 11.47 -28.46
CA ALA A 46 26.64 10.98 -27.14
C ALA A 46 26.14 12.16 -26.29
N ILE A 47 24.95 12.00 -25.72
CA ILE A 47 24.31 13.01 -24.86
C ILE A 47 23.97 12.33 -23.54
N CYS A 48 24.24 12.99 -22.43
CA CYS A 48 23.89 12.46 -21.12
C CYS A 48 22.36 12.36 -20.95
N PRO A 49 21.78 11.18 -20.71
CA PRO A 49 20.33 11.02 -20.54
C PRO A 49 19.75 11.72 -19.30
N ALA A 50 20.60 12.11 -18.33
CA ALA A 50 20.17 12.72 -17.08
C ALA A 50 20.14 14.26 -17.14
N CYS A 51 21.13 14.90 -17.75
CA CYS A 51 21.26 16.37 -17.78
C CYS A 51 21.34 16.97 -19.19
N SER A 52 21.29 16.15 -20.25
CA SER A 52 21.39 16.58 -21.65
C SER A 52 22.72 17.24 -22.04
N SER A 53 23.77 17.15 -21.21
CA SER A 53 25.11 17.60 -21.59
C SER A 53 25.65 16.78 -22.77
N ALA A 54 26.26 17.45 -23.74
CA ALA A 54 26.99 16.80 -24.83
C ALA A 54 28.29 16.18 -24.30
N LEU A 55 28.57 14.93 -24.69
CA LEU A 55 29.72 14.15 -24.25
C LEU A 55 30.59 13.84 -25.47
N SER A 56 31.52 14.75 -25.78
CA SER A 56 32.36 14.69 -26.99
C SER A 56 33.84 14.44 -26.70
N GLY A 57 34.26 14.58 -25.44
CA GLY A 57 35.62 14.30 -24.99
C GLY A 57 35.93 12.81 -24.92
N LYS A 58 37.19 12.43 -25.16
CA LYS A 58 37.65 11.03 -25.14
C LYS A 58 37.45 10.33 -23.79
N LEU A 59 37.40 11.10 -22.69
CA LEU A 59 37.23 10.62 -21.33
C LEU A 59 35.89 11.10 -20.72
N ASP A 60 34.98 11.62 -21.55
CA ASP A 60 33.67 12.09 -21.06
C ASP A 60 32.76 10.94 -20.63
N ILE A 61 33.05 9.73 -21.08
CA ILE A 61 32.30 8.52 -20.78
C ILE A 61 33.30 7.40 -20.49
N VAL A 62 33.18 6.80 -19.31
CA VAL A 62 34.05 5.69 -18.87
C VAL A 62 33.18 4.57 -18.33
N ARG A 63 33.40 3.34 -18.82
CA ARG A 63 32.86 2.13 -18.20
C ARG A 63 33.84 1.70 -17.11
N THR A 64 33.39 1.70 -15.86
CA THR A 64 34.21 1.38 -14.67
C THR A 64 33.66 0.17 -13.93
N GLU A 65 34.57 -0.58 -13.32
CA GLU A 65 34.22 -1.64 -12.38
C GLU A 65 34.08 -1.05 -10.98
N LEU A 66 32.92 -1.21 -10.37
CA LEU A 66 32.58 -0.70 -9.05
C LEU A 66 33.22 -1.50 -7.90
N SER A 67 33.63 -2.74 -8.18
CA SER A 67 34.26 -3.65 -7.23
C SER A 67 35.54 -4.26 -7.83
N PRO A 68 36.59 -3.47 -8.06
CA PRO A 68 37.83 -3.97 -8.65
C PRO A 68 38.61 -4.90 -7.70
N SER A 69 39.52 -5.70 -8.24
CA SER A 69 40.38 -6.60 -7.45
C SER A 69 41.37 -5.85 -6.56
N GLU A 70 41.89 -6.51 -5.53
CA GLU A 70 42.88 -5.91 -4.61
C GLU A 70 44.19 -5.55 -5.34
N GLU A 71 44.59 -6.34 -6.33
CA GLU A 71 45.76 -6.07 -7.16
C GLU A 71 45.59 -4.78 -7.96
N TYR A 72 44.39 -4.55 -8.53
CA TYR A 72 44.10 -3.31 -9.25
C TYR A 72 44.16 -2.10 -8.30
N LYS A 73 43.54 -2.20 -7.11
CA LYS A 73 43.54 -1.13 -6.11
C LYS A 73 44.96 -0.73 -5.68
N ALA A 74 45.86 -1.71 -5.53
CA ALA A 74 47.25 -1.46 -5.17
C ALA A 74 48.05 -0.78 -6.29
N MET A 75 47.73 -1.08 -7.55
CA MET A 75 48.53 -0.63 -8.70
C MET A 75 48.04 0.67 -9.35
N VAL A 76 46.74 0.98 -9.28
CA VAL A 76 46.13 2.08 -10.07
C VAL A 76 46.70 3.47 -9.77
N LEU A 77 47.25 3.70 -8.58
CA LEU A 77 47.89 4.97 -8.18
C LEU A 77 49.41 4.86 -7.99
N ALA A 78 50.01 3.70 -8.25
CA ALA A 78 51.43 3.49 -8.03
C ALA A 78 52.28 4.38 -8.95
N GLY A 79 53.31 5.03 -8.37
CA GLY A 79 54.22 5.94 -9.10
C GLY A 79 53.73 7.38 -9.22
N LEU A 80 52.51 7.69 -8.76
CA LEU A 80 52.02 9.07 -8.70
C LEU A 80 52.55 9.81 -7.46
N ARG A 81 52.71 11.13 -7.60
CA ARG A 81 53.06 12.00 -6.47
C ARG A 81 51.88 12.11 -5.49
N PRO A 82 52.15 12.35 -4.19
CA PRO A 82 51.09 12.48 -3.17
C PRO A 82 50.03 13.55 -3.48
N ASP A 83 50.40 14.68 -4.09
CA ASP A 83 49.45 15.73 -4.45
C ASP A 83 48.44 15.28 -5.52
N ILE A 84 48.90 14.52 -6.51
CA ILE A 84 48.02 13.95 -7.55
C ILE A 84 47.10 12.89 -6.97
N ILE A 85 47.62 12.04 -6.07
CA ILE A 85 46.83 11.01 -5.36
C ILE A 85 45.69 11.66 -4.56
N LEU A 86 45.99 12.74 -3.84
CA LEU A 86 44.99 13.46 -3.06
C LEU A 86 43.97 14.15 -3.96
N ASP A 87 44.38 14.78 -5.07
CA ASP A 87 43.44 15.40 -6.02
C ASP A 87 42.47 14.37 -6.63
N ILE A 88 42.98 13.22 -7.08
CA ILE A 88 42.15 12.12 -7.60
C ILE A 88 41.15 11.65 -6.53
N SER A 89 41.64 11.45 -5.30
CA SER A 89 40.81 11.01 -4.18
C SER A 89 39.70 12.01 -3.85
N THR A 90 40.03 13.31 -3.80
CA THR A 90 39.05 14.38 -3.57
C THR A 90 37.98 14.42 -4.67
N ARG A 91 38.35 14.25 -5.93
CA ARG A 91 37.39 14.19 -7.05
C ARG A 91 36.47 12.97 -6.95
N ALA A 92 37.02 11.80 -6.63
CA ALA A 92 36.25 10.57 -6.45
C ALA A 92 35.25 10.68 -5.29
N LEU A 93 35.67 11.26 -4.15
CA LEU A 93 34.79 11.52 -3.01
C LEU A 93 33.71 12.56 -3.33
N SER A 94 34.04 13.57 -4.12
CA SER A 94 33.07 14.58 -4.57
C SER A 94 31.99 13.96 -5.45
N PHE A 95 32.37 13.05 -6.35
CA PHE A 95 31.43 12.28 -7.16
C PHE A 95 30.46 11.46 -6.29
N TRP A 96 30.98 10.70 -5.32
CA TRP A 96 30.15 9.92 -4.40
C TRP A 96 29.23 10.82 -3.56
N SER A 97 29.76 11.92 -3.03
CA SER A 97 28.98 12.88 -2.24
C SER A 97 27.83 13.47 -3.07
N TYR A 98 28.10 13.80 -4.33
CA TYR A 98 27.07 14.26 -5.27
C TYR A 98 25.99 13.19 -5.49
N GLN A 99 26.37 11.94 -5.75
CA GLN A 99 25.43 10.85 -5.99
C GLN A 99 24.51 10.59 -4.79
N ILE A 100 25.08 10.50 -3.59
CA ILE A 100 24.32 10.29 -2.36
C ILE A 100 23.42 11.50 -2.04
N HIS A 101 23.91 12.71 -2.25
CA HIS A 101 23.12 13.93 -2.04
C HIS A 101 21.92 14.00 -2.99
N GLN A 102 22.13 13.75 -4.29
CA GLN A 102 21.05 13.75 -5.28
C GLN A 102 19.97 12.72 -4.94
N GLU A 103 20.38 11.52 -4.51
CA GLU A 103 19.45 10.47 -4.11
C GLU A 103 18.68 10.85 -2.83
N ARG A 104 19.34 11.47 -1.85
CA ARG A 104 18.68 11.98 -0.65
C ARG A 104 17.61 13.03 -1.00
N MET A 105 17.95 14.02 -1.83
CA MET A 105 17.00 15.06 -2.27
C MET A 105 15.79 14.44 -2.98
N TYR A 106 16.01 13.43 -3.82
CA TYR A 106 14.93 12.69 -4.47
C TYR A 106 14.02 11.97 -3.46
N GLN A 107 14.60 11.27 -2.48
CA GLN A 107 13.84 10.56 -1.44
C GLN A 107 13.03 11.53 -0.58
N GLU A 108 13.61 12.66 -0.16
CA GLU A 108 12.94 13.70 0.61
C GLU A 108 11.74 14.29 -0.15
N TYR A 109 11.90 14.56 -1.45
CA TYR A 109 10.79 15.01 -2.29
C TYR A 109 9.68 13.96 -2.40
N SER A 110 10.05 12.69 -2.64
CA SER A 110 9.09 11.59 -2.74
C SER A 110 8.32 11.38 -1.43
N LEU A 111 9.02 11.48 -0.29
CA LEU A 111 8.43 11.38 1.04
C LEU A 111 7.43 12.52 1.27
N THR A 112 7.84 13.77 1.04
CA THR A 112 6.98 14.95 1.19
C THR A 112 5.69 14.82 0.37
N ARG A 113 5.80 14.32 -0.87
CA ARG A 113 4.63 14.09 -1.72
C ARG A 113 3.71 12.98 -1.17
N ALA A 114 4.30 11.88 -0.71
CA ALA A 114 3.53 10.78 -0.10
C ALA A 114 2.83 11.23 1.20
N GLU A 115 3.49 12.01 2.03
CA GLU A 115 2.91 12.60 3.25
C GLU A 115 1.74 13.53 2.94
N ALA A 116 1.85 14.35 1.88
CA ALA A 116 0.75 15.21 1.43
C ALA A 116 -0.48 14.38 0.99
N GLN A 117 -0.25 13.28 0.26
CA GLN A 117 -1.32 12.36 -0.15
C GLN A 117 -1.96 11.64 1.04
N LEU A 118 -1.15 11.21 2.02
CA LEU A 118 -1.66 10.60 3.26
C LEU A 118 -2.54 11.56 4.04
N LYS A 119 -2.09 12.80 4.27
CA LYS A 119 -2.88 13.83 4.96
C LYS A 119 -4.20 14.13 4.25
N GLN A 120 -4.19 14.16 2.91
CA GLN A 120 -5.41 14.34 2.13
C GLN A 120 -6.36 13.15 2.32
N MET A 121 -5.85 11.92 2.28
CA MET A 121 -6.64 10.71 2.47
C MET A 121 -7.24 10.64 3.88
N GLU A 122 -6.46 10.96 4.91
CA GLU A 122 -6.91 11.02 6.31
C GLU A 122 -8.06 12.02 6.50
N LYS A 123 -7.99 13.18 5.84
CA LYS A 123 -9.07 14.18 5.86
C LYS A 123 -10.35 13.63 5.23
N VAL A 124 -10.25 12.98 4.07
CA VAL A 124 -11.41 12.37 3.38
C VAL A 124 -12.03 11.28 4.24
N LEU A 125 -11.21 10.40 4.83
CA LEU A 125 -11.69 9.32 5.68
C LEU A 125 -12.40 9.86 6.93
N THR A 126 -11.85 10.89 7.55
CA THR A 126 -12.44 11.53 8.74
C THR A 126 -13.78 12.17 8.40
N GLN A 127 -13.89 12.88 7.28
CA GLN A 127 -15.15 13.47 6.80
C GLN A 127 -16.20 12.39 6.50
N GLN A 128 -15.81 11.29 5.85
CA GLN A 128 -16.72 10.18 5.58
C GLN A 128 -17.22 9.52 6.87
N ASN A 129 -16.34 9.31 7.86
CA ASN A 129 -16.74 8.75 9.15
C ASN A 129 -17.70 9.67 9.90
N GLN A 130 -17.47 10.99 9.87
CA GLN A 130 -18.41 11.96 10.44
C GLN A 130 -19.78 11.90 9.75
N CYS A 131 -19.83 11.82 8.41
CA CYS A 131 -21.10 11.69 7.68
C CYS A 131 -21.84 10.39 8.06
N ARG A 132 -21.12 9.26 8.11
CA ARG A 132 -21.68 7.96 8.50
C ARG A 132 -22.20 7.95 9.94
N GLU A 133 -21.52 8.59 10.88
CA GLU A 133 -22.00 8.72 12.27
C GLU A 133 -23.30 9.53 12.38
N LEU A 134 -23.43 10.59 11.58
CA LEU A 134 -24.68 11.36 11.48
C LEU A 134 -25.82 10.50 10.92
N GLU A 135 -25.57 9.75 9.83
CA GLU A 135 -26.55 8.82 9.24
C GLU A 135 -26.97 7.71 10.22
N LEU A 136 -26.00 7.10 10.92
CA LEU A 136 -26.27 6.10 11.95
C LEU A 136 -27.13 6.66 13.08
N THR A 137 -26.85 7.89 13.52
CA THR A 137 -27.62 8.56 14.56
C THR A 137 -29.04 8.86 14.10
N ALA A 138 -29.23 9.32 12.86
CA ALA A 138 -30.54 9.55 12.27
C ALA A 138 -31.35 8.25 12.18
N MET A 139 -30.77 7.18 11.62
CA MET A 139 -31.43 5.87 11.53
C MET A 139 -31.79 5.30 12.91
N LYS A 140 -30.92 5.46 13.92
CA LYS A 140 -31.25 5.08 15.32
C LYS A 140 -32.48 5.85 15.84
N GLY A 141 -32.58 7.14 15.54
CA GLY A 141 -33.74 7.98 15.90
C GLY A 141 -35.03 7.53 15.21
N GLU A 142 -34.97 7.18 13.93
CA GLU A 142 -36.10 6.62 13.17
C GLU A 142 -36.56 5.29 13.75
N ILE A 143 -35.64 4.36 14.04
CA ILE A 143 -35.94 3.07 14.68
C ILE A 143 -36.62 3.30 16.04
N ALA A 144 -36.14 4.24 16.86
CA ALA A 144 -36.74 4.55 18.14
C ALA A 144 -38.19 5.08 17.99
N SER A 145 -38.42 5.93 16.99
CA SER A 145 -39.74 6.49 16.68
C SER A 145 -40.70 5.41 16.18
N LEU A 146 -40.26 4.56 15.25
CA LEU A 146 -41.02 3.42 14.75
C LEU A 146 -41.37 2.43 15.86
N LYS A 147 -40.43 2.13 16.78
CA LYS A 147 -40.71 1.30 17.97
C LYS A 147 -41.80 1.90 18.84
N LYS A 148 -41.79 3.22 19.09
CA LYS A 148 -42.85 3.90 19.86
C LYS A 148 -44.21 3.82 19.17
N VAL A 149 -44.27 4.10 17.87
CA VAL A 149 -45.51 4.01 17.08
C VAL A 149 -46.02 2.58 17.04
N ASN A 150 -45.16 1.59 16.83
CA ASN A 150 -45.56 0.19 16.81
C ASN A 150 -46.08 -0.27 18.18
N ASN A 151 -45.43 0.11 19.28
CA ASN A 151 -45.93 -0.19 20.63
C ASN A 151 -47.27 0.52 20.89
N SER A 152 -47.42 1.79 20.51
CA SER A 152 -48.66 2.55 20.73
C SER A 152 -49.82 2.05 19.86
N LYS A 153 -49.58 1.71 18.58
CA LYS A 153 -50.57 1.09 17.71
C LYS A 153 -50.91 -0.31 18.19
N THR A 154 -49.93 -1.16 18.51
CA THR A 154 -50.18 -2.50 19.07
C THR A 154 -51.03 -2.40 20.32
N ILE A 155 -50.71 -1.50 21.27
CA ILE A 155 -51.53 -1.28 22.48
C ILE A 155 -52.93 -0.76 22.12
N LYS A 156 -53.07 0.20 21.20
CA LYS A 156 -54.40 0.71 20.77
C LYS A 156 -55.25 -0.35 20.08
N TYR A 157 -54.68 -1.13 19.16
CA TYR A 157 -55.37 -2.24 18.50
C TYR A 157 -55.72 -3.34 19.50
N PHE A 158 -54.84 -3.65 20.46
CA PHE A 158 -55.11 -4.62 21.52
C PHE A 158 -56.25 -4.14 22.44
N VAL A 159 -56.25 -2.87 22.86
CA VAL A 159 -57.31 -2.26 23.68
C VAL A 159 -58.63 -2.08 22.91
N PHE A 160 -58.58 -1.83 21.59
CA PHE A 160 -59.77 -1.75 20.74
C PHE A 160 -60.39 -3.13 20.51
N CYS A 161 -59.58 -4.17 20.25
CA CYS A 161 -60.06 -5.55 20.14
C CYS A 161 -60.65 -6.07 21.45
N LEU A 162 -60.16 -5.63 22.62
CA LEU A 162 -60.72 -5.99 23.92
C LEU A 162 -62.11 -5.36 24.21
N LYS A 163 -62.57 -4.41 23.41
CA LYS A 163 -63.86 -3.70 23.61
C LYS A 163 -65.01 -4.19 22.71
N VAL A 164 -64.79 -5.16 21.82
CA VAL A 164 -65.83 -5.64 20.90
C VAL A 164 -66.20 -7.08 21.25
N ASP A 165 -67.43 -7.28 21.74
CA ASP A 165 -68.29 -8.48 21.91
C ASP A 165 -67.73 -9.91 22.06
N LYS A 166 -68.51 -10.77 22.76
CA LYS A 166 -68.23 -12.17 23.15
C LYS A 166 -67.72 -13.11 22.04
N GLN A 167 -67.95 -12.80 20.77
CA GLN A 167 -67.48 -13.60 19.62
C GLN A 167 -65.97 -13.40 19.33
N THR A 168 -65.40 -12.31 19.82
CA THR A 168 -64.00 -11.91 19.61
C THR A 168 -63.04 -12.69 20.50
N LEU A 169 -63.49 -13.26 21.62
CA LEU A 169 -62.65 -14.07 22.53
C LEU A 169 -62.13 -15.35 21.84
N VAL A 170 -62.98 -16.00 21.03
CA VAL A 170 -62.66 -17.23 20.30
C VAL A 170 -61.66 -16.97 19.17
N ILE A 171 -61.79 -15.81 18.50
CA ILE A 171 -60.85 -15.40 17.45
C ILE A 171 -59.50 -15.02 18.07
N LEU A 172 -59.49 -14.40 19.27
CA LEU A 172 -58.27 -14.05 19.99
C LEU A 172 -57.47 -15.30 20.39
N GLU A 173 -58.13 -16.34 20.89
CA GLU A 173 -57.48 -17.63 21.20
C GLU A 173 -56.89 -18.28 19.94
N CYS A 174 -57.63 -18.22 18.83
CA CYS A 174 -57.17 -18.74 17.54
C CYS A 174 -55.94 -17.96 17.03
N PHE A 175 -55.96 -16.63 17.14
CA PHE A 175 -54.85 -15.76 16.73
C PHE A 175 -53.62 -15.94 17.63
N PHE A 176 -53.81 -16.13 18.94
CA PHE A 176 -52.72 -16.43 19.87
C PHE A 176 -52.02 -17.75 19.51
N LYS A 177 -52.81 -18.78 19.16
CA LYS A 177 -52.29 -20.08 18.70
C LYS A 177 -51.51 -19.97 17.39
N VAL A 178 -52.00 -19.17 16.43
CA VAL A 178 -51.29 -18.88 15.17
C VAL A 178 -49.99 -18.10 15.41
N MET A 179 -49.98 -17.13 16.33
CA MET A 179 -48.78 -16.38 16.70
C MET A 179 -47.74 -17.25 17.40
N GLU A 180 -48.18 -18.20 18.23
CA GLU A 180 -47.31 -19.17 18.90
C GLU A 180 -46.69 -20.15 17.89
N ASP A 181 -47.46 -20.61 16.91
CA ASP A 181 -46.95 -21.41 15.79
C ASP A 181 -45.96 -20.62 14.91
N TYR A 182 -46.22 -19.33 14.67
CA TYR A 182 -45.29 -18.48 13.93
C TYR A 182 -43.97 -18.26 14.69
N LYS A 183 -44.06 -18.03 16.01
CA LYS A 183 -42.88 -17.93 16.89
C LYS A 183 -42.08 -19.23 16.91
N ARG A 184 -42.76 -20.39 16.93
CA ARG A 184 -42.10 -21.70 16.83
C ARG A 184 -41.39 -21.88 15.50
N LYS A 185 -42.06 -21.60 14.38
CA LYS A 185 -41.46 -21.65 13.03
C LYS A 185 -40.27 -20.71 12.88
N TYR A 186 -40.34 -19.50 13.44
CA TYR A 186 -39.23 -18.56 13.43
C TYR A 186 -38.03 -19.10 14.22
N SER A 187 -38.26 -19.70 15.39
CA SER A 187 -37.20 -20.33 16.18
C SER A 187 -36.54 -21.49 15.44
N GLU A 188 -37.33 -22.37 14.80
CA GLU A 188 -36.82 -23.47 13.98
C GLU A 188 -35.98 -22.97 12.80
N VAL A 189 -36.43 -21.93 12.09
CA VAL A 189 -35.67 -21.35 10.98
C VAL A 189 -34.37 -20.71 11.48
N SER A 190 -34.41 -20.01 12.62
CA SER A 190 -33.22 -19.43 13.26
C SER A 190 -32.19 -20.50 13.65
N GLU A 191 -32.63 -21.63 14.24
CA GLU A 191 -31.75 -22.74 14.58
C GLU A 191 -31.14 -23.39 13.33
N ARG A 192 -31.93 -23.61 12.28
CA ARG A 192 -31.43 -24.12 10.99
C ARG A 192 -30.39 -23.20 10.36
N LEU A 193 -30.56 -21.89 10.50
CA LEU A 193 -29.60 -20.90 10.04
C LEU A 193 -28.29 -20.98 10.84
N MET A 194 -28.36 -21.10 12.17
CA MET A 194 -27.18 -21.27 13.02
C MET A 194 -26.42 -22.56 12.68
N GLU A 195 -27.13 -23.67 12.45
CA GLU A 195 -26.51 -24.94 12.06
C GLU A 195 -25.86 -24.87 10.68
N ARG A 196 -26.50 -24.21 9.71
CA ARG A 196 -25.88 -23.94 8.40
C ARG A 196 -24.62 -23.08 8.52
N ASN A 197 -24.61 -22.09 9.40
CA ASN A 197 -23.44 -21.25 9.63
C ASN A 197 -22.29 -22.06 10.27
N ARG A 198 -22.58 -22.95 11.22
CA ARG A 198 -21.58 -23.90 11.76
C ARG A 198 -21.02 -24.82 10.68
N GLN A 199 -21.85 -25.33 9.78
CA GLN A 199 -21.39 -26.16 8.65
C GLN A 199 -20.50 -25.36 7.69
N TYR A 200 -20.86 -24.12 7.39
CA TYR A 200 -20.05 -23.24 6.55
C TYR A 200 -18.68 -22.98 7.17
N GLN A 201 -18.62 -22.69 8.48
CA GLN A 201 -17.35 -22.51 9.20
C GLN A 201 -16.47 -23.77 9.18
N LYS A 202 -17.06 -24.97 9.31
CA LYS A 202 -16.32 -26.24 9.17
C LYS A 202 -15.77 -26.41 7.75
N LEU A 203 -16.57 -26.10 6.72
CA LEU A 203 -16.14 -26.18 5.33
C LEU A 203 -15.01 -25.19 5.03
N GLN A 204 -15.12 -23.97 5.55
CA GLN A 204 -14.10 -22.94 5.44
C GLN A 204 -12.79 -23.39 6.08
N GLY A 205 -12.85 -23.98 7.28
CA GLY A 205 -11.66 -24.53 7.95
C GLY A 205 -11.00 -25.67 7.17
N LEU A 206 -11.78 -26.55 6.53
CA LEU A 206 -11.26 -27.60 5.65
C LEU A 206 -10.61 -27.04 4.39
N TYR A 207 -11.24 -26.04 3.76
CA TYR A 207 -10.67 -25.33 2.61
C TYR A 207 -9.35 -24.65 2.96
N ASP A 208 -9.30 -23.93 4.09
CA ASP A 208 -8.08 -23.26 4.55
C ASP A 208 -6.97 -24.27 4.91
N SER A 209 -7.33 -25.43 5.48
CA SER A 209 -6.39 -26.53 5.75
C SER A 209 -5.82 -27.16 4.47
N LEU A 210 -6.65 -27.36 3.44
CA LEU A 210 -6.21 -27.84 2.12
C LEU A 210 -5.34 -26.79 1.41
N ARG A 211 -5.71 -25.50 1.50
CA ARG A 211 -4.94 -24.39 0.95
C ARG A 211 -3.54 -24.33 1.58
N LEU A 212 -3.45 -24.42 2.90
CA LEU A 212 -2.17 -24.45 3.62
C LEU A 212 -1.33 -25.69 3.27
N ARG A 213 -1.97 -26.86 3.12
CA ARG A 213 -1.27 -28.11 2.76
C ARG A 213 -0.71 -28.08 1.33
N ASN A 214 -1.38 -27.39 0.39
CA ASN A 214 -0.92 -27.21 -0.99
C ASN A 214 0.11 -26.07 -1.17
N MET A 215 0.37 -25.25 -0.14
CA MET A 215 1.42 -24.22 -0.16
C MET A 215 2.76 -24.70 0.45
N VAL A 216 2.81 -25.93 0.98
CA VAL A 216 4.00 -26.53 1.63
C VAL A 216 4.60 -27.66 0.75
N VAL A 217 4.22 -27.72 -0.53
CA VAL A 217 4.87 -28.56 -1.57
C VAL A 217 5.58 -27.66 -2.57
#